data_AF-E4V301-F1
#
_entry.id   AF-E4V301-F1
#
_cell.length_a   1.000
_cell.length_b   1.000
_cell.length_c   1.000
_cell.angle_alpha   90.00
_cell.angle_beta   90.00
_cell.angle_gamma   90.00
#
_symmetry.space_group_name_H-M   'P 1'
#
loop_
_entity.id
_entity.type
_entity.pdbx_description
1 polymer ?
#
loop_
_entity_poly.entity_id
_entity_poly.type
_entity_poly.pdbx_seq_one_letter_code
_entity_poly.pdbx_strand_id
1 'polypeptide(L)'
;MHLISVVSLCLLLCRAVAADTYMLEQPLNSTFTLFDNYSNEIVSPGSDMLEITPNATDRWLFEQIYDYNYIIRHSTSQKFLHFKVLQAGATARLSELSATVLAPVVVTDAIVKFVIYGRRNQLWLTLEPYNVEEPDRFVIRLQEREPAGQHQFTMLKSPQISN
;
A
#
# COMPACT_ATOMS: atom_id res chain seq x y z
N MET A 1 38.56 27.19 35.85
CA MET A 1 37.24 27.02 36.49
C MET A 1 36.20 27.70 35.59
N HIS A 2 35.89 27.14 34.42
CA HIS A 2 34.84 26.13 34.17
C HIS A 2 33.44 26.60 34.56
N LEU A 3 32.79 27.37 33.68
CA LEU A 3 31.33 27.54 33.66
C LEU A 3 30.85 28.06 32.29
N ILE A 4 31.33 27.44 31.22
CA ILE A 4 30.73 27.57 29.88
C ILE A 4 30.73 26.16 29.27
N SER A 5 29.91 25.25 29.79
CA SER A 5 29.70 23.94 29.13
C SER A 5 28.53 23.18 29.75
N VAL A 6 27.32 23.74 29.66
CA VAL A 6 26.09 22.94 29.88
C VAL A 6 25.02 23.27 28.85
N VAL A 7 24.99 24.49 28.29
CA VAL A 7 23.98 24.86 27.30
C VAL A 7 24.27 24.29 25.91
N SER A 8 25.54 24.04 25.56
CA SER A 8 25.90 23.46 24.25
C SER A 8 25.68 21.95 24.13
N LEU A 9 25.32 21.25 25.22
CA LEU A 9 25.09 19.80 25.19
C LEU A 9 23.63 19.42 24.90
N CYS A 10 22.69 20.37 24.97
CA CYS A 10 21.27 20.11 24.66
C CYS A 10 20.91 20.27 23.18
N LEU A 11 21.82 20.79 22.34
CA LEU A 11 21.57 20.99 20.90
C LEU A 11 21.87 19.75 20.04
N LEU A 12 22.28 18.63 20.63
CA LEU A 12 22.70 17.41 19.91
C LEU A 12 21.68 16.26 19.94
N LEU A 13 20.48 16.45 20.50
CA LEU A 13 19.45 15.39 20.57
C LEU A 13 18.19 15.65 19.75
N CYS A 14 18.03 16.81 19.12
CA CYS A 14 17.08 16.95 18.02
C CYS A 14 17.73 16.51 16.72
N ARG A 15 18.05 15.20 16.61
CA ARG A 15 17.90 14.56 15.31
C ARG A 15 16.40 14.58 15.05
N ALA A 16 15.93 15.66 14.45
CA ALA A 16 14.75 15.59 13.63
C ALA A 16 15.03 14.40 12.70
N VAL A 17 14.37 13.28 12.97
CA VAL A 17 14.06 12.32 11.92
C VAL A 17 13.32 13.21 10.95
N ALA A 18 14.02 13.66 9.90
CA ALA A 18 13.37 14.19 8.74
C ALA A 18 12.44 13.05 8.32
N ALA A 19 11.16 13.19 8.69
CA ALA A 19 10.12 12.43 8.06
C ALA A 19 10.15 12.95 6.63
N ASP A 20 11.00 12.32 5.81
CA ASP A 20 11.05 12.56 4.38
C ASP A 20 9.61 12.45 3.91
N THR A 21 9.02 13.59 3.57
CA THR A 21 7.68 13.65 3.03
C THR A 21 7.82 13.07 1.63
N TYR A 22 7.56 11.77 1.49
CA TYR A 22 7.67 11.08 0.22
C TYR A 22 6.52 11.55 -0.68
N MET A 23 6.75 12.62 -1.44
CA MET A 23 5.89 12.97 -2.56
C MET A 23 6.00 11.86 -3.60
N LEU A 24 4.90 11.14 -3.81
CA LEU A 24 4.82 10.11 -4.85
C LEU A 24 4.76 10.80 -6.22
N GLU A 25 5.91 10.90 -6.89
CA GLU A 25 5.98 11.39 -8.27
C GLU A 25 5.20 10.46 -9.21
N GLN A 26 4.23 11.01 -9.94
CA GLN A 26 3.53 10.29 -11.00
C GLN A 26 4.27 10.48 -12.34
N PRO A 27 4.40 9.44 -13.18
CA PRO A 27 3.78 8.12 -13.03
C PRO A 27 4.49 7.19 -12.04
N LEU A 28 3.72 6.36 -11.34
CA LEU A 28 4.19 5.47 -10.25
C LEU A 28 4.91 4.20 -10.76
N ASN A 29 5.65 4.27 -11.87
CA ASN A 29 6.33 3.12 -12.48
C ASN A 29 7.57 2.72 -11.68
N SER A 30 7.38 2.04 -10.55
CA SER A 30 8.47 1.65 -9.64
C SER A 30 8.04 0.51 -8.69
N THR A 31 9.03 -0.04 -7.99
CA THR A 31 8.82 -0.93 -6.85
C THR A 31 8.45 -0.15 -5.60
N PHE A 32 7.41 -0.63 -4.90
CA PHE A 32 6.89 -0.08 -3.65
C PHE A 32 6.68 -1.19 -2.62
N THR A 33 6.62 -0.82 -1.35
CA THR A 33 5.94 -1.62 -0.33
C THR A 33 4.56 -1.05 -0.09
N LEU A 34 3.58 -1.94 0.06
CA LEU A 34 2.20 -1.60 0.35
C LEU A 34 1.91 -1.92 1.81
N PHE A 35 1.65 -0.89 2.61
CA PHE A 35 1.34 -1.03 4.03
C PHE A 35 -0.14 -0.77 4.29
N ASP A 36 -0.70 -1.42 5.30
CA ASP A 36 -1.88 -0.90 6.00
C ASP A 36 -1.49 0.34 6.80
N ASN A 37 -2.18 1.46 6.59
CA ASN A 37 -1.88 2.71 7.30
C ASN A 37 -2.26 2.69 8.79
N TYR A 38 -3.01 1.68 9.24
CA TYR A 38 -3.37 1.51 10.65
C TYR A 38 -2.34 0.68 11.42
N SER A 39 -2.08 -0.54 10.99
CA SER A 39 -1.12 -1.46 11.64
C SER A 39 0.33 -1.21 11.24
N ASN A 40 0.58 -0.52 10.12
CA ASN A 40 1.89 -0.44 9.44
C ASN A 40 2.44 -1.81 9.01
N GLU A 41 1.58 -2.82 8.88
CA GLU A 41 1.95 -4.14 8.38
C GLU A 41 1.80 -4.22 6.86
N ILE A 42 2.48 -5.20 6.25
CA ILE A 42 2.63 -5.27 4.79
C ILE A 42 1.57 -6.17 4.17
N VAL A 43 0.93 -5.67 3.12
CA VAL A 43 0.09 -6.50 2.24
C VAL A 43 1.00 -7.50 1.53
N SER A 44 0.75 -8.78 1.75
CA SER A 44 1.58 -9.87 1.25
C SER A 44 0.73 -11.00 0.65
N PRO A 45 1.31 -11.83 -0.21
CA PRO A 45 0.64 -13.05 -0.67
C PRO A 45 0.48 -14.05 0.48
N GLY A 46 -0.77 -14.39 0.83
CA GLY A 46 -1.10 -15.54 1.65
C GLY A 46 -1.18 -16.84 0.83
N SER A 47 -1.80 -17.88 1.39
CA SER A 47 -1.98 -19.17 0.70
C SER A 47 -2.75 -19.03 -0.62
N ASP A 48 -3.86 -18.27 -0.59
CA ASP A 48 -4.83 -18.20 -1.71
C ASP A 48 -5.32 -16.78 -2.01
N MET A 49 -4.90 -15.79 -1.23
CA MET A 49 -5.40 -14.42 -1.24
C MET A 49 -4.33 -13.42 -0.83
N LEU A 50 -4.63 -12.13 -0.98
CA LEU A 50 -3.78 -11.07 -0.45
C LEU A 50 -4.26 -10.65 0.94
N GLU A 51 -3.33 -10.65 1.89
CA GLU A 51 -3.62 -10.41 3.29
C GLU A 51 -2.56 -9.54 3.95
N ILE A 52 -2.87 -8.99 5.11
CA ILE A 52 -1.90 -8.32 5.97
C ILE A 52 -1.06 -9.38 6.66
N THR A 53 0.26 -9.27 6.53
CA THR A 53 1.20 -10.22 7.10
C THR A 53 2.24 -9.49 7.97
N PRO A 54 2.28 -9.78 9.28
CA PRO A 54 3.27 -9.21 10.16
C PRO A 54 4.70 -9.58 9.73
N ASN A 55 5.62 -8.61 9.79
CA ASN A 55 7.05 -8.79 9.47
C ASN A 55 7.35 -9.30 8.05
N ALA A 56 6.39 -9.25 7.13
CA ALA A 56 6.66 -9.55 5.74
C ALA A 56 7.63 -8.54 5.11
N THR A 57 8.25 -8.92 4.00
CA THR A 57 9.20 -8.05 3.28
C THR A 57 8.81 -7.86 1.81
N ASP A 58 7.62 -8.30 1.46
CA ASP A 58 7.11 -8.32 0.09
C ASP A 58 7.10 -6.93 -0.53
N ARG A 59 7.37 -6.92 -1.84
CA ARG A 59 7.41 -5.71 -2.66
C ARG A 59 6.49 -5.87 -3.85
N TRP A 60 5.91 -4.76 -4.26
CA TRP A 60 4.94 -4.64 -5.32
C TRP A 60 5.46 -3.73 -6.42
N LEU A 61 5.27 -4.13 -7.66
CA LEU A 61 5.51 -3.30 -8.83
C LEU A 61 4.20 -2.63 -9.22
N PHE A 62 4.23 -1.31 -9.31
CA PHE A 62 3.16 -0.54 -9.92
C PHE A 62 3.55 -0.23 -11.36
N GLU A 63 2.72 -0.66 -12.30
CA GLU A 63 2.94 -0.47 -13.72
C GLU A 63 1.75 0.30 -14.30
N GLN A 64 2.00 1.53 -14.75
CA GLN A 64 1.05 2.35 -15.50
C GLN A 64 0.86 1.72 -16.87
N ILE A 65 -0.39 1.43 -17.23
CA ILE A 65 -0.73 0.92 -18.55
C ILE A 65 -1.15 2.07 -19.48
N TYR A 66 -2.02 2.95 -18.97
CA TYR A 66 -2.52 4.09 -19.73
C TYR A 66 -3.12 5.14 -18.79
N ASP A 67 -2.74 6.40 -18.97
CA ASP A 67 -3.24 7.52 -18.17
C ASP A 67 -3.14 7.20 -16.66
N TYR A 68 -4.15 7.47 -15.84
CA TYR A 68 -4.12 7.14 -14.40
C TYR A 68 -4.47 5.67 -14.08
N ASN A 69 -4.37 4.75 -15.05
CA ASN A 69 -4.69 3.33 -14.86
C ASN A 69 -3.44 2.46 -14.72
N TYR A 70 -3.44 1.64 -13.69
CA TYR A 70 -2.32 0.82 -13.25
C TYR A 70 -2.73 -0.63 -13.10
N ILE A 71 -1.73 -1.50 -13.20
CA ILE A 71 -1.77 -2.85 -12.64
C ILE A 71 -0.73 -2.97 -11.53
N ILE A 72 -1.01 -3.89 -10.61
CA ILE A 72 -0.14 -4.18 -9.48
C ILE A 72 0.37 -5.62 -9.64
N ARG A 73 1.68 -5.79 -9.55
CA ARG A 73 2.34 -7.10 -9.67
C ARG A 73 3.20 -7.37 -8.45
N HIS A 74 3.17 -8.59 -7.92
CA HIS A 74 4.10 -9.00 -6.88
C HIS A 74 5.51 -9.12 -7.47
N SER A 75 6.50 -8.47 -6.86
CA SER A 75 7.84 -8.33 -7.44
C SER A 75 8.63 -9.65 -7.53
N THR A 76 8.43 -10.58 -6.59
CA THR A 76 9.17 -11.86 -6.59
C THR A 76 8.48 -12.89 -7.47
N SER A 77 7.19 -13.12 -7.26
CA SER A 77 6.45 -14.17 -7.99
C SER A 77 5.98 -13.71 -9.38
N GLN A 78 6.08 -12.41 -9.68
CA GLN A 78 5.62 -11.79 -10.93
C GLN A 78 4.14 -11.97 -11.23
N LYS A 79 3.35 -12.45 -10.25
CA LYS A 79 1.90 -12.60 -10.36
C LYS A 79 1.20 -11.26 -10.12
N PHE A 80 0.08 -11.06 -10.79
CA PHE A 80 -0.72 -9.86 -10.71
C PHE A 80 -1.74 -9.93 -9.57
N LEU A 81 -2.00 -8.78 -8.94
CA LEU A 81 -3.22 -8.61 -8.16
C LEU A 81 -4.43 -8.72 -9.10
N HIS A 82 -5.38 -9.57 -8.70
CA HIS A 82 -6.52 -9.91 -9.52
C HIS A 82 -7.78 -10.19 -8.69
N PHE A 83 -8.90 -9.66 -9.15
CA PHE A 83 -10.24 -10.04 -8.72
C PHE A 83 -10.93 -10.80 -9.84
N LYS A 84 -11.32 -12.05 -9.55
CA LYS A 84 -12.02 -12.91 -10.52
C LYS A 84 -13.36 -12.31 -10.99
N VAL A 85 -14.04 -11.59 -10.12
CA VAL A 85 -15.31 -10.90 -10.40
C VAL A 85 -15.24 -9.51 -9.78
N LEU A 86 -15.62 -8.48 -10.54
CA LEU A 86 -15.64 -7.09 -10.10
C LEU A 86 -16.99 -6.74 -9.47
N GLN A 87 -17.17 -7.11 -8.20
CA GLN A 87 -18.35 -6.82 -7.40
C GLN A 87 -17.98 -6.62 -5.93
N ALA A 88 -18.87 -5.99 -5.15
CA ALA A 88 -18.68 -5.85 -3.71
C ALA A 88 -18.52 -7.23 -3.02
N GLY A 89 -17.65 -7.28 -2.01
CA GLY A 89 -17.29 -8.48 -1.27
C GLY A 89 -16.26 -9.39 -1.94
N ALA A 90 -15.91 -9.16 -3.22
CA ALA A 90 -14.90 -9.94 -3.91
C ALA A 90 -13.52 -9.78 -3.26
N THR A 91 -12.80 -10.89 -3.06
CA THR A 91 -11.47 -10.91 -2.42
C THR A 91 -10.36 -10.92 -3.47
N ALA A 92 -9.30 -10.14 -3.22
CA ALA A 92 -8.13 -10.09 -4.09
C ALA A 92 -7.33 -11.38 -4.01
N ARG A 93 -6.77 -11.80 -5.15
CA ARG A 93 -5.87 -12.96 -5.27
C ARG A 93 -4.70 -12.61 -6.18
N LEU A 94 -3.72 -13.51 -6.21
CA LEU A 94 -2.68 -13.48 -7.23
C LEU A 94 -3.09 -14.29 -8.47
N SER A 95 -2.72 -13.81 -9.65
CA SER A 95 -2.93 -14.48 -10.92
C SER A 95 -1.68 -14.39 -11.80
N GLU A 96 -1.33 -15.47 -12.48
CA GLU A 96 -0.22 -15.49 -13.44
C GLU A 96 -0.61 -14.90 -14.80
N LEU A 97 -1.91 -14.86 -15.11
CA LEU A 97 -2.40 -14.61 -16.48
C LEU A 97 -3.31 -13.40 -16.60
N SER A 98 -3.75 -12.81 -15.49
CA SER A 98 -4.77 -11.76 -15.52
C SER A 98 -4.50 -10.73 -14.44
N ALA A 99 -4.55 -9.46 -14.80
CA ALA A 99 -4.39 -8.35 -13.89
C ALA A 99 -5.71 -7.59 -13.75
N THR A 100 -5.99 -7.07 -12.56
CA THR A 100 -7.05 -6.08 -12.38
C THR A 100 -6.49 -4.69 -12.60
N VAL A 101 -7.10 -3.94 -13.51
CA VAL A 101 -6.78 -2.53 -13.76
C VAL A 101 -7.48 -1.66 -12.71
N LEU A 102 -6.72 -0.75 -12.10
CA LEU A 102 -7.17 0.14 -11.04
C LEU A 102 -6.54 1.52 -11.17
N ALA A 103 -7.16 2.51 -10.52
CA ALA A 103 -6.61 3.86 -10.42
C ALA A 103 -6.24 4.17 -8.96
N PRO A 104 -5.02 4.67 -8.69
CA PRO A 104 -4.65 5.19 -7.39
C PRO A 104 -5.20 6.60 -7.19
N VAL A 105 -5.87 6.83 -6.06
CA VAL A 105 -6.28 8.14 -5.56
C VAL A 105 -5.37 8.48 -4.39
N VAL A 106 -4.43 9.42 -4.62
CA VAL A 106 -3.50 9.89 -3.60
C VAL A 106 -4.24 10.86 -2.68
N VAL A 107 -4.28 10.56 -1.39
CA VAL A 107 -5.01 11.37 -0.40
C VAL A 107 -4.08 12.40 0.23
N THR A 108 -3.03 11.93 0.92
CA THR A 108 -2.01 12.73 1.63
C THR A 108 -0.76 11.90 1.85
N ASP A 109 0.45 12.47 1.81
CA ASP A 109 1.69 11.87 2.34
C ASP A 109 1.86 10.36 2.11
N ALA A 110 1.72 9.94 0.85
CA ALA A 110 1.81 8.55 0.40
C ALA A 110 0.69 7.57 0.83
N ILE A 111 -0.36 8.06 1.49
CA ILE A 111 -1.63 7.34 1.66
C ILE A 111 -2.40 7.37 0.33
N VAL A 112 -2.76 6.18 -0.13
CA VAL A 112 -3.39 5.91 -1.41
C VAL A 112 -4.62 5.04 -1.19
N LYS A 113 -5.68 5.37 -1.93
CA LYS A 113 -6.85 4.52 -2.11
C LYS A 113 -6.82 3.95 -3.53
N PHE A 114 -7.24 2.72 -3.72
CA PHE A 114 -7.37 2.15 -5.06
C PHE A 114 -8.83 2.00 -5.42
N VAL A 115 -9.18 2.46 -6.61
CA VAL A 115 -10.52 2.37 -7.16
C VAL A 115 -10.51 1.66 -8.51
N ILE A 116 -11.51 0.82 -8.72
CA ILE A 116 -11.82 0.21 -10.01
C ILE A 116 -13.08 0.90 -10.52
N TYR A 117 -12.97 1.55 -11.68
CA TYR A 117 -14.11 2.17 -12.34
C TYR A 117 -14.89 1.11 -13.13
N GLY A 118 -16.02 0.68 -12.59
CA GLY A 118 -16.99 -0.15 -13.30
C GLY A 118 -17.89 0.69 -14.22
N ARG A 119 -18.70 0.03 -15.06
CA ARG A 119 -19.63 0.74 -15.96
C ARG A 119 -20.70 1.57 -15.24
N ARG A 120 -21.05 1.20 -14.00
CA ARG A 120 -22.17 1.80 -13.25
C ARG A 120 -21.82 2.13 -11.79
N ASN A 121 -20.68 1.68 -11.30
CA ASN A 121 -20.27 1.83 -9.91
C ASN A 121 -18.74 1.97 -9.82
N GLN A 122 -18.29 2.47 -8.67
CA GLN A 122 -16.89 2.47 -8.29
C GLN A 122 -16.71 1.40 -7.22
N LEU A 123 -15.66 0.60 -7.36
CA LEU A 123 -15.29 -0.43 -6.39
C LEU A 123 -13.95 -0.07 -5.78
N TRP A 124 -13.94 0.16 -4.49
CA TRP A 124 -12.77 0.52 -3.72
C TRP A 124 -12.13 -0.72 -3.13
N LEU A 125 -10.81 -0.76 -3.13
CA LEU A 125 -10.07 -1.75 -2.35
C LEU A 125 -10.13 -1.34 -0.89
N THR A 126 -10.55 -2.28 -0.03
CA THR A 126 -10.60 -2.15 1.42
C THR A 126 -9.85 -3.30 2.06
N LEU A 127 -9.36 -3.13 3.29
CA LEU A 127 -8.93 -4.23 4.14
C LEU A 127 -10.07 -4.60 5.07
N GLU A 128 -10.41 -5.89 5.11
CA GLU A 128 -11.51 -6.40 5.94
C GLU A 128 -11.11 -7.73 6.57
N PRO A 129 -11.69 -8.08 7.74
CA PRO A 129 -11.55 -9.42 8.30
C PRO A 129 -11.87 -10.49 7.27
N TYR A 130 -11.07 -11.56 7.25
CA TYR A 130 -11.24 -12.65 6.31
C TYR A 130 -12.59 -13.34 6.50
N ASN A 131 -12.91 -13.68 7.75
CA ASN A 131 -14.19 -14.22 8.18
C ASN A 131 -14.42 -13.86 9.67
N VAL A 132 -15.54 -14.33 10.23
CA VAL A 132 -15.92 -14.01 11.62
C VAL A 132 -15.08 -14.82 12.62
N GLU A 133 -14.59 -15.98 12.19
CA GLU A 133 -13.78 -16.91 12.98
C GLU A 133 -12.30 -16.50 13.09
N GLU A 134 -11.80 -15.73 12.12
CA GLU A 134 -10.44 -15.19 12.02
C GLU A 134 -10.51 -13.65 11.89
N PRO A 135 -11.00 -12.93 12.91
CA PRO A 135 -11.26 -11.49 12.81
C PRO A 135 -9.99 -10.66 12.66
N ASP A 136 -8.85 -11.18 13.13
CA ASP A 136 -7.55 -10.50 13.09
C ASP A 136 -6.80 -10.72 11.77
N ARG A 137 -7.34 -11.56 10.88
CA ARG A 137 -6.76 -11.84 9.56
C ARG A 137 -7.38 -10.92 8.52
N PHE A 138 -6.69 -9.85 8.17
CA PHE A 138 -7.20 -8.87 7.21
C PHE A 138 -6.83 -9.20 5.77
N VAL A 139 -7.80 -9.12 4.86
CA VAL A 139 -7.65 -9.41 3.43
C VAL A 139 -8.14 -8.24 2.59
N ILE A 140 -7.63 -8.11 1.36
CA ILE A 140 -8.10 -7.09 0.44
C ILE A 140 -9.45 -7.52 -0.17
N ARG A 141 -10.48 -6.68 -0.03
CA ARG A 141 -11.80 -6.85 -0.63
C ARG A 141 -12.22 -5.63 -1.46
N LEU A 142 -13.19 -5.84 -2.35
CA LEU A 142 -13.87 -4.74 -3.05
C LEU A 142 -15.12 -4.31 -2.29
N GLN A 143 -15.33 -3.00 -2.20
CA GLN A 143 -16.54 -2.41 -1.65
C GLN A 143 -17.03 -1.23 -2.48
N GLU A 144 -18.34 -0.97 -2.44
CA GLU A 144 -18.93 0.22 -3.09
C GLU A 144 -18.74 1.49 -2.25
N ARG A 145 -18.37 1.32 -0.97
CA ARG A 145 -18.00 2.42 -0.09
C ARG A 145 -16.49 2.66 -0.16
N GLU A 146 -16.11 3.92 -0.18
CA GLU A 146 -14.73 4.33 -0.02
C GLU A 146 -14.22 3.97 1.38
N PRO A 147 -12.96 3.49 1.53
CA PRO A 147 -12.40 3.22 2.85
C PRO A 147 -12.32 4.51 3.68
N ALA A 148 -12.80 4.42 4.93
CA ALA A 148 -12.61 5.47 5.94
C ALA A 148 -11.12 5.60 6.29
N GLY A 149 -10.72 6.64 7.05
CA GLY A 149 -9.31 7.00 7.28
C GLY A 149 -8.35 5.88 7.71
N GLN A 150 -8.85 4.82 8.34
CA GLN A 150 -8.09 3.64 8.77
C GLN A 150 -8.19 2.53 7.71
N HIS A 151 -7.20 1.64 7.67
CA HIS A 151 -7.19 0.50 6.76
C HIS A 151 -7.16 0.90 5.27
N GLN A 152 -6.50 2.02 5.01
CA GLN A 152 -6.07 2.45 3.68
C GLN A 152 -4.65 1.97 3.43
N PHE A 153 -4.13 2.26 2.25
CA PHE A 153 -2.82 1.81 1.85
C PHE A 153 -1.79 2.93 1.90
N THR A 154 -0.64 2.69 2.50
CA THR A 154 0.52 3.58 2.36
C THR A 154 1.51 2.96 1.39
N MET A 155 2.00 3.74 0.43
CA MET A 155 3.01 3.29 -0.54
C MET A 155 4.38 3.88 -0.21
N LEU A 156 5.37 3.05 0.11
CA LEU A 156 6.76 3.52 0.24
C LEU A 156 7.60 3.07 -0.94
N LYS A 157 8.09 4.06 -1.71
CA LYS A 157 8.99 3.81 -2.86
C LYS A 157 10.31 3.24 -2.34
N SER A 158 10.87 2.28 -3.06
CA SER A 158 12.23 1.82 -2.74
C SER A 158 13.23 2.97 -2.95
N PRO A 159 14.19 3.18 -2.04
CA PRO A 159 15.28 4.13 -2.26
C PRO A 159 16.02 3.78 -3.54
N GLN A 160 16.22 4.76 -4.42
CA GLN A 160 17.16 4.57 -5.53
C GLN A 160 18.57 4.60 -4.97
N ILE A 161 19.26 3.45 -4.96
CA ILE A 161 20.69 3.43 -4.71
C ILE A 161 21.34 3.95 -6.00
N SER A 162 21.81 5.20 -5.99
CA SER A 162 22.64 5.72 -7.09
C SER A 162 24.00 5.03 -7.03
N ASN A 163 24.37 4.34 -8.10
CA ASN A 163 25.75 3.89 -8.36
C ASN A 163 26.57 5.01 -8.97
#